data_AF-A0A0A8UVZ6-F1
#
_entry.id   AF-A0A0A8UVZ6-F1
#
_cell.length_a   1.000
_cell.length_b   1.000
_cell.length_c   1.000
_cell.angle_alpha   90.00
_cell.angle_beta   90.00
_cell.angle_gamma   90.00
#
_symmetry.space_group_name_H-M   'P 1'
#
loop_
_entity.id
_entity.type
_entity.pdbx_description
1 polymer ?
#
loop_
_entity_poly.entity_id
_entity_poly.type
_entity_poly.pdbx_seq_one_letter_code
_entity_poly.pdbx_strand_id
1 'polypeptide(L)'
;MYHFLRTVLLILVWLSLLVIPYAFISYVCYEGLCGGGAAGEVRSSPFYLKIWGYYMWLYPFIVFGALYLSRRARLSGDFTSSLSILLIPLLGLLPLLYVSFQIGKINKKYTDQETAYYTAQANDFVCAPGKFIRTNKNQFYYFATAPGQYGKSRTVTYFNDYAEIESFLKNNEIDSSQCKNQQGASFYSLKNKH
;
A
#
# COMPACT_ATOMS: atom_id res chain seq x y z
N MET A 1 -3.93 -43.00 -0.61
CA MET A 1 -4.38 -41.60 -0.34
C MET A 1 -3.69 -40.98 0.87
N TYR A 2 -3.64 -41.66 2.02
CA TYR A 2 -3.05 -41.12 3.26
C TYR A 2 -1.60 -40.62 3.12
N HIS A 3 -0.70 -41.43 2.55
CA HIS A 3 0.71 -41.03 2.37
C HIS A 3 0.88 -39.83 1.42
N PHE A 4 0.08 -39.75 0.37
CA PHE A 4 0.09 -38.63 -0.57
C PHE A 4 -0.34 -37.33 0.12
N LEU A 5 -1.49 -37.34 0.83
CA LEU A 5 -1.98 -36.17 1.55
C LEU A 5 -0.98 -35.68 2.60
N ARG A 6 -0.35 -36.60 3.34
CA ARG A 6 0.68 -36.25 4.31
C ARG A 6 1.89 -35.58 3.66
N THR A 7 2.33 -36.07 2.51
CA THR A 7 3.43 -35.46 1.76
C THR A 7 3.07 -34.05 1.30
N VAL A 8 1.86 -33.84 0.77
CA VAL A 8 1.37 -32.50 0.39
C VAL A 8 1.37 -31.56 1.59
N LEU A 9 0.83 -32.00 2.74
CA LEU A 9 0.81 -31.19 3.96
C LEU A 9 2.22 -30.86 4.45
N LEU A 10 3.16 -31.80 4.39
CA LEU A 10 4.55 -31.53 4.74
C LEU A 10 5.15 -30.45 3.83
N ILE A 11 4.93 -30.53 2.51
CA ILE A 11 5.40 -29.51 1.57
C ILE A 11 4.80 -28.15 1.92
N LEU A 12 3.49 -28.08 2.18
CA LEU A 12 2.82 -26.82 2.55
C LEU A 12 3.35 -26.25 3.88
N VAL A 13 3.59 -27.09 4.88
CA VAL A 13 4.17 -26.66 6.16
C VAL A 13 5.58 -26.12 5.97
N TRP A 14 6.41 -26.76 5.14
CA TRP A 14 7.74 -26.25 4.81
C TRP A 14 7.67 -24.92 4.06
N LEU A 15 6.81 -24.81 3.05
CA LEU A 15 6.60 -23.56 2.31
C LEU A 15 6.08 -22.44 3.21
N SER A 16 5.30 -22.79 4.24
CA SER A 16 4.79 -21.79 5.18
C SER A 16 5.90 -21.05 5.96
N LEU A 17 7.10 -21.61 6.08
CA LEU A 17 8.24 -20.91 6.71
C LEU A 17 8.69 -19.68 5.91
N LEU A 18 8.33 -19.57 4.62
CA LEU A 18 8.56 -18.35 3.83
C LEU A 18 7.80 -17.13 4.38
N VAL A 19 6.83 -17.34 5.26
CA VAL A 19 6.16 -16.27 6.00
C VAL A 19 7.13 -15.52 6.91
N ILE A 20 8.18 -16.16 7.44
CA ILE A 20 9.11 -15.53 8.38
C ILE A 20 9.85 -14.35 7.75
N PRO A 21 10.56 -14.48 6.62
CA PRO A 21 11.23 -13.34 5.99
C PRO A 21 10.24 -12.26 5.55
N TYR A 22 9.05 -12.66 5.09
CA TYR A 22 8.00 -11.71 4.72
C TYR A 22 7.48 -10.92 5.94
N ALA A 23 7.30 -11.59 7.08
CA ALA A 23 6.88 -10.98 8.33
C ALA A 23 7.94 -10.04 8.89
N PHE A 24 9.22 -10.40 8.77
CA PHE A 24 10.34 -9.54 9.14
C PHE A 24 10.37 -8.25 8.33
N ILE A 25 10.34 -8.34 7.01
CA ILE A 25 10.33 -7.16 6.14
C ILE A 25 9.10 -6.29 6.42
N SER A 26 7.92 -6.91 6.57
CA SER A 26 6.67 -6.19 6.85
C SER A 26 6.71 -5.50 8.21
N TYR A 27 7.19 -6.18 9.26
CA TYR A 27 7.34 -5.60 10.59
C TYR A 27 8.23 -4.35 10.55
N VAL A 28 9.44 -4.50 10.02
CA VAL A 28 10.46 -3.46 9.92
C VAL A 28 9.95 -2.25 9.09
N CYS A 29 9.26 -2.53 7.97
CA CYS A 29 8.60 -1.52 7.15
C CYS A 29 7.58 -0.71 7.96
N TYR A 30 6.59 -1.37 8.57
CA TYR A 30 5.51 -0.68 9.30
C TYR A 30 5.94 -0.11 10.65
N GLU A 31 7.05 -0.55 11.23
CA GLU A 31 7.61 0.02 12.45
C GLU A 31 8.22 1.42 12.22
N GLY A 32 8.72 1.69 11.01
CA GLY A 32 9.19 3.04 10.68
C GLY A 32 10.02 3.20 9.41
N LEU A 33 10.42 2.12 8.74
CA LEU A 33 11.18 2.22 7.49
C LEU A 33 10.32 2.63 6.28
N CYS A 34 9.03 2.32 6.31
CA CYS A 34 8.09 2.77 5.30
C CYS A 34 7.40 4.07 5.74
N GLY A 35 7.46 5.08 4.87
CA GLY A 35 6.73 6.33 5.04
C GLY A 35 5.32 6.30 4.44
N GLY A 36 4.58 7.39 4.63
CA GLY A 36 3.26 7.60 4.04
C GLY A 36 2.08 7.32 4.99
N GLY A 37 0.90 7.85 4.61
CA GLY A 37 -0.31 7.79 5.44
C GLY A 37 -0.76 6.37 5.76
N ALA A 38 -0.62 5.44 4.79
CA ALA A 38 -0.98 4.04 4.99
C ALA A 38 -0.08 3.34 6.03
N ALA A 39 1.23 3.52 5.93
CA ALA A 39 2.17 2.97 6.92
C ALA A 39 1.93 3.59 8.31
N GLY A 40 1.63 4.88 8.37
CA GLY A 40 1.24 5.56 9.61
C GLY A 40 -0.04 4.99 10.26
N GLU A 41 -1.08 4.69 9.47
CA GLU A 41 -2.32 4.09 9.96
C GLU A 41 -2.12 2.63 10.41
N VAL A 42 -1.23 1.88 9.76
CA VAL A 42 -0.87 0.53 10.21
C VAL A 42 -0.08 0.60 11.53
N ARG A 43 0.88 1.53 11.63
CA ARG A 43 1.71 1.72 12.83
C ARG A 43 0.91 2.16 14.05
N SER A 44 -0.11 2.99 13.86
CA SER A 44 -0.96 3.47 14.97
C SER A 44 -1.81 2.37 15.58
N SER A 45 -2.00 1.25 14.88
CA SER A 45 -2.67 0.06 15.40
C SER A 45 -1.63 -0.95 15.93
N PRO A 46 -1.41 -1.05 17.26
CA PRO A 46 -0.43 -1.97 17.83
C PRO A 46 -0.78 -3.44 17.56
N PHE A 47 -2.04 -3.74 17.22
CA PHE A 47 -2.49 -5.08 16.88
C PHE A 47 -1.77 -5.64 15.63
N TYR A 48 -1.62 -4.85 14.57
CA TYR A 48 -1.00 -5.31 13.33
C TYR A 48 0.48 -5.59 13.50
N LEU A 49 1.22 -4.70 14.17
CA LEU A 49 2.65 -4.88 14.45
C LEU A 49 2.92 -6.08 15.34
N LYS A 50 2.09 -6.30 16.37
CA LYS A 50 2.19 -7.48 17.24
C LYS A 50 2.02 -8.78 16.47
N ILE A 51 1.11 -8.81 15.50
CA ILE A 51 0.90 -9.99 14.67
C ILE A 51 2.14 -10.28 13.81
N TRP A 52 2.70 -9.29 13.13
CA TRP A 52 3.97 -9.49 12.40
C TRP A 52 5.10 -9.97 13.32
N GLY A 53 5.22 -9.38 14.51
CA GLY A 53 6.13 -9.82 15.58
C GLY A 53 5.97 -11.29 15.96
N TYR A 54 4.72 -11.72 16.17
CA TYR A 54 4.38 -13.11 16.46
C TYR A 54 4.87 -14.07 15.36
N TYR A 55 4.69 -13.72 14.09
CA TYR A 55 5.08 -14.60 12.98
C TYR A 55 6.59 -14.67 12.77
N MET A 56 7.36 -13.65 13.19
CA MET A 56 8.82 -13.73 13.19
C MET A 56 9.34 -14.73 14.21
N TRP A 57 8.79 -14.71 15.43
CA TRP A 57 9.36 -15.43 16.56
C TRP A 57 8.63 -16.72 16.92
N LEU A 58 7.30 -16.69 17.04
CA LEU A 58 6.55 -17.84 17.55
C LEU A 58 6.19 -18.87 16.47
N TYR A 59 5.90 -18.40 15.25
CA TYR A 59 5.53 -19.29 14.15
C TYR A 59 6.58 -20.35 13.79
N PRO A 60 7.90 -20.05 13.74
CA PRO A 60 8.93 -21.07 13.54
C PRO A 60 8.84 -22.20 14.58
N PHE A 61 8.65 -21.88 15.86
CA PHE A 61 8.53 -22.88 16.93
C PHE A 61 7.30 -23.77 16.74
N ILE A 62 6.16 -23.19 16.32
CA ILE A 62 4.95 -23.94 16.01
C ILE A 62 5.19 -24.91 14.85
N VAL A 63 5.84 -24.45 13.77
CA VAL A 63 6.15 -25.29 12.61
C VAL A 63 7.08 -26.44 12.99
N PHE A 64 8.21 -26.16 13.64
CA PHE A 64 9.17 -27.20 14.03
C PHE A 64 8.57 -28.18 15.05
N GLY A 65 7.80 -27.68 16.02
CA GLY A 65 7.07 -28.51 16.97
C GLY A 65 6.06 -29.43 16.29
N ALA A 66 5.28 -28.91 15.34
CA ALA A 66 4.32 -29.70 14.57
C ALA A 66 5.01 -30.75 13.70
N LEU A 67 6.12 -30.42 13.03
CA LEU A 67 6.90 -31.37 12.24
C LEU A 67 7.46 -32.51 13.12
N TYR A 68 7.99 -32.17 14.30
CA TYR A 68 8.51 -33.14 15.26
C TYR A 68 7.40 -34.07 15.79
N LEU A 69 6.31 -33.51 16.29
CA LEU A 69 5.19 -34.27 16.84
C LEU A 69 4.49 -35.11 15.78
N SER A 70 4.32 -34.58 14.56
CA SER A 70 3.76 -35.33 13.42
C SER A 70 4.63 -36.54 13.06
N ARG A 71 5.97 -36.41 13.13
CA ARG A 71 6.88 -37.54 12.90
C ARG A 71 6.73 -38.59 14.00
N ARG A 72 6.67 -38.18 15.27
CA ARG A 72 6.51 -39.10 16.41
C ARG A 72 5.20 -39.89 16.32
N ALA A 73 4.08 -39.22 16.04
CA ALA A 73 2.79 -39.86 15.87
C ALA A 73 2.78 -40.89 14.72
N ARG A 74 3.46 -40.58 13.61
CA ARG A 74 3.60 -41.53 12.49
C ARG A 74 4.39 -42.78 12.90
N LEU A 75 5.46 -42.63 13.68
CA LEU A 75 6.29 -43.74 14.13
C LEU A 75 5.56 -44.66 15.13
N SER A 76 4.59 -44.13 15.88
CA SER A 76 3.72 -44.91 16.76
C SER A 76 2.51 -45.54 16.05
N GLY A 77 2.42 -45.45 14.72
CA GLY A 77 1.28 -45.95 13.94
C GLY A 77 0.02 -45.09 13.99
N ASP A 78 0.05 -43.93 14.66
CA ASP A 78 -1.07 -42.99 14.73
C ASP A 78 -1.05 -42.03 13.55
N PHE A 79 -1.61 -42.53 12.45
CA PHE A 79 -1.67 -41.85 11.19
C PHE A 79 -2.59 -40.62 11.22
N THR A 80 -3.74 -40.71 11.89
CA THR A 80 -4.71 -39.61 11.95
C THR A 80 -4.14 -38.42 12.72
N SER A 81 -3.51 -38.66 13.87
CA SER A 81 -2.85 -37.61 14.65
C SER A 81 -1.69 -36.96 13.90
N SER A 82 -0.91 -37.74 13.14
CA SER A 82 0.18 -37.20 12.31
C SER A 82 -0.32 -36.17 11.30
N LEU A 83 -1.51 -36.37 10.71
CA LEU A 83 -2.13 -35.42 9.78
C LEU A 83 -2.71 -34.20 10.50
N SER A 84 -3.47 -34.40 11.58
CA SER A 84 -4.10 -33.29 12.30
C SER A 84 -3.06 -32.32 12.89
N ILE A 85 -1.92 -32.83 13.35
CA ILE A 85 -0.80 -32.00 13.82
C ILE A 85 -0.24 -31.13 12.70
N LEU A 86 -0.14 -31.64 11.46
CA LEU A 86 0.36 -30.87 10.32
C LEU A 86 -0.59 -29.74 9.88
N LEU A 87 -1.86 -29.78 10.31
CA LEU A 87 -2.80 -28.68 10.05
C LEU A 87 -2.60 -27.51 11.02
N ILE A 88 -1.99 -27.72 12.19
CA ILE A 88 -1.84 -26.69 13.23
C ILE A 88 -1.09 -25.46 12.70
N PRO A 89 0.09 -25.59 12.03
CA PRO A 89 0.77 -24.41 11.49
C PRO A 89 -0.08 -23.69 10.44
N LEU A 90 -0.82 -24.42 9.60
CA LEU A 90 -1.65 -23.85 8.55
C LEU A 90 -2.82 -23.04 9.12
N LEU A 91 -3.50 -23.56 10.15
CA LEU A 91 -4.52 -22.81 10.89
C LEU A 91 -3.92 -21.60 11.59
N GLY A 92 -2.68 -21.75 12.08
CA GLY A 92 -1.88 -20.69 12.66
C GLY A 92 -1.58 -19.55 11.68
N LEU A 93 -1.80 -19.66 10.37
CA LEU A 93 -1.64 -18.59 9.39
C LEU A 93 -2.87 -17.69 9.23
N LEU A 94 -4.05 -18.09 9.73
CA LEU A 94 -5.29 -17.34 9.54
C LEU A 94 -5.22 -15.89 10.05
N PRO A 95 -4.63 -15.60 11.24
CA PRO A 95 -4.44 -14.22 11.68
C PRO A 95 -3.62 -13.37 10.72
N LEU A 96 -2.56 -13.94 10.11
CA LEU A 96 -1.73 -13.24 9.13
C LEU A 96 -2.50 -12.87 7.87
N LEU A 97 -3.33 -13.79 7.38
CA LEU A 97 -4.16 -13.55 6.21
C LEU A 97 -5.14 -12.41 6.48
N TYR A 98 -5.76 -12.40 7.66
CA TYR A 98 -6.63 -11.30 8.08
C TYR A 98 -5.88 -9.96 8.13
N VAL A 99 -4.71 -9.90 8.77
CA VAL A 99 -3.91 -8.66 8.85
C VAL A 99 -3.49 -8.18 7.47
N SER A 100 -2.99 -9.08 6.63
CA SER A 100 -2.60 -8.77 5.25
C SER A 100 -3.78 -8.19 4.46
N PHE A 101 -4.97 -8.74 4.63
CA PHE A 101 -6.18 -8.25 3.99
C PHE A 101 -6.57 -6.84 4.48
N GLN A 102 -6.51 -6.59 5.78
CA GLN A 102 -6.82 -5.25 6.34
C GLN A 102 -5.80 -4.20 5.90
N ILE A 103 -4.51 -4.55 5.93
CA ILE A 103 -3.44 -3.68 5.42
C ILE A 103 -3.67 -3.38 3.93
N GLY A 104 -4.09 -4.37 3.14
CA GLY A 104 -4.47 -4.17 1.74
C GLY A 104 -5.60 -3.14 1.57
N LYS A 105 -6.62 -3.17 2.43
CA LYS A 105 -7.70 -2.16 2.42
C LYS A 105 -7.20 -0.77 2.76
N ILE A 106 -6.33 -0.65 3.76
CA ILE A 106 -5.72 0.63 4.16
C ILE A 106 -4.90 1.18 2.99
N ASN A 107 -4.00 0.38 2.42
CA ASN A 107 -3.19 0.78 1.27
C ASN A 107 -4.06 1.23 0.09
N LYS A 108 -5.12 0.49 -0.22
CA LYS A 108 -6.07 0.86 -1.28
C LYS A 108 -6.75 2.20 -0.99
N LYS A 109 -7.28 2.41 0.22
CA LYS A 109 -7.90 3.68 0.65
C LYS A 109 -6.96 4.87 0.41
N TYR A 110 -5.70 4.78 0.85
CA TYR A 110 -4.74 5.87 0.64
C TYR A 110 -4.34 6.03 -0.82
N THR A 111 -4.21 4.94 -1.57
CA THR A 111 -3.93 4.98 -3.01
C THR A 111 -5.05 5.67 -3.79
N ASP A 112 -6.31 5.37 -3.44
CA ASP A 112 -7.50 5.98 -4.03
C ASP A 112 -7.58 7.48 -3.67
N GLN A 113 -7.30 7.84 -2.42
CA GLN A 113 -7.23 9.23 -1.96
C GLN A 113 -6.12 10.02 -2.67
N GLU A 114 -4.92 9.46 -2.77
CA GLU A 114 -3.80 10.08 -3.47
C GLU A 114 -4.15 10.26 -4.95
N THR A 115 -4.70 9.22 -5.59
CA THR A 115 -5.10 9.30 -6.99
C THR A 115 -6.18 10.36 -7.21
N ALA A 116 -7.18 10.45 -6.34
CA ALA A 116 -8.21 11.48 -6.42
C ALA A 116 -7.64 12.90 -6.23
N TYR A 117 -6.65 13.06 -5.34
CA TYR A 117 -5.99 14.34 -5.09
C TYR A 117 -5.19 14.84 -6.30
N TYR A 118 -4.44 13.94 -6.93
CA TYR A 118 -3.58 14.21 -8.10
C TYR A 118 -4.27 14.05 -9.46
N THR A 119 -5.59 13.88 -9.48
CA THR A 119 -6.39 13.88 -10.71
C THR A 119 -7.16 15.18 -10.83
N ALA A 120 -7.25 15.70 -12.05
CA ALA A 120 -8.02 16.91 -12.35
C ALA A 120 -9.51 16.69 -12.06
N GLN A 121 -10.11 17.62 -11.35
CA GLN A 121 -11.54 17.70 -11.06
C GLN A 121 -12.25 18.65 -12.03
N ALA A 122 -13.58 18.69 -12.01
CA ALA A 122 -14.37 19.47 -12.98
C ALA A 122 -14.05 20.98 -13.00
N ASN A 123 -13.71 21.53 -11.83
CA ASN A 123 -13.40 22.95 -11.66
C ASN A 123 -11.90 23.27 -11.83
N ASP A 124 -11.05 22.25 -11.99
CA ASP A 124 -9.61 22.45 -12.16
C ASP A 124 -9.32 22.90 -13.60
N PHE A 125 -8.33 23.77 -13.76
CA PHE A 125 -7.90 24.26 -15.08
C PHE A 125 -6.82 23.33 -15.62
N VAL A 126 -7.17 22.52 -16.62
CA VAL A 126 -6.23 21.59 -17.26
C VAL A 126 -5.44 22.34 -18.33
N CYS A 127 -4.12 22.34 -18.19
CA CYS A 127 -3.20 23.01 -19.12
C CYS A 127 -2.58 22.02 -20.12
N ALA A 128 -2.34 20.78 -19.70
CA ALA A 128 -1.80 19.71 -20.54
C ALA A 128 -2.10 18.33 -19.90
N PRO A 129 -1.87 17.20 -20.59
CA PRO A 129 -2.01 15.87 -20.00
C PRO A 129 -1.18 15.74 -18.71
N GLY A 130 -1.85 15.45 -17.59
CA GLY A 130 -1.20 15.33 -16.28
C GLY A 130 -0.79 16.64 -15.61
N LYS A 131 -1.10 17.80 -16.20
CA LYS A 131 -0.79 19.13 -15.65
C LYS A 131 -2.07 19.97 -15.50
N PHE A 132 -2.40 20.37 -14.28
CA PHE A 132 -3.61 21.15 -14.00
C PHE A 132 -3.42 22.10 -12.81
N ILE A 133 -4.26 23.13 -12.75
CA ILE A 133 -4.27 24.13 -11.68
C ILE A 133 -5.58 23.98 -10.91
N ARG A 134 -5.48 23.81 -9.59
CA ARG A 134 -6.61 23.86 -8.67
C ARG A 134 -6.59 25.17 -7.92
N THR A 135 -7.73 25.85 -7.88
CA THR A 135 -7.89 27.07 -7.08
C THR A 135 -8.58 26.72 -5.76
N ASN A 136 -8.05 27.23 -4.66
CA ASN A 136 -8.70 27.29 -3.37
C ASN A 136 -8.78 28.76 -2.94
N LYS A 137 -9.64 29.10 -1.98
CA LYS A 137 -10.06 30.47 -1.65
C LYS A 137 -8.94 31.52 -1.66
N ASN A 138 -7.72 31.16 -1.23
CA ASN A 138 -6.58 32.06 -1.15
C ASN A 138 -5.31 31.53 -1.86
N GLN A 139 -5.36 30.42 -2.58
CA GLN A 139 -4.16 29.75 -3.09
C GLN A 139 -4.41 29.05 -4.43
N PHE A 140 -3.37 29.05 -5.26
CA PHE A 140 -3.30 28.30 -6.49
C PHE A 140 -2.37 27.10 -6.31
N TYR A 141 -2.83 25.91 -6.67
CA TYR A 141 -2.03 24.69 -6.65
C TYR A 141 -1.82 24.21 -8.07
N TYR A 142 -0.57 24.19 -8.50
CA TYR A 142 -0.18 23.58 -9.76
C TYR A 142 0.23 22.13 -9.52
N PHE A 143 -0.48 21.22 -10.19
CA PHE A 143 -0.22 19.79 -10.17
C PHE A 143 0.47 19.40 -11.46
N ALA A 144 1.58 18.67 -11.35
CA ALA A 144 2.22 18.05 -12.50
C ALA A 144 2.53 16.58 -12.22
N THR A 145 2.07 15.74 -13.15
CA THR A 145 2.35 14.31 -13.18
C THR A 145 3.25 14.02 -14.38
N ALA A 146 4.42 13.44 -14.11
CA ALA A 146 5.37 13.00 -15.13
C ALA A 146 5.65 11.50 -14.99
N PRO A 147 5.95 10.78 -16.08
CA PRO A 147 6.53 9.45 -15.97
C PRO A 147 7.92 9.55 -15.32
N GLY A 148 8.20 8.68 -14.36
CA GLY A 148 9.48 8.56 -13.67
C GLY A 148 9.96 7.11 -13.67
N GLN A 149 11.23 6.89 -13.29
CA GLN A 149 11.86 5.55 -13.30
C GLN A 149 11.12 4.50 -12.47
N TYR A 150 10.41 4.91 -11.42
CA TYR A 150 9.67 4.02 -10.51
C TYR A 150 8.14 4.19 -10.61
N GLY A 151 7.62 4.79 -11.69
CA GLY A 151 6.18 4.96 -11.91
C GLY A 151 5.79 6.39 -12.29
N LYS A 152 4.79 6.96 -11.62
CA LYS A 152 4.35 8.34 -11.85
C LYS A 152 4.98 9.25 -10.78
N SER A 153 5.80 10.20 -11.20
CA SER A 153 6.25 11.30 -10.36
C SER A 153 5.12 12.33 -10.30
N ARG A 154 4.70 12.67 -9.09
CA ARG A 154 3.60 13.59 -8.82
C ARG A 154 4.15 14.76 -8.00
N THR A 155 3.92 15.98 -8.47
CA THR A 155 4.40 17.20 -7.82
C THR A 155 3.26 18.18 -7.64
N VAL A 156 3.26 18.88 -6.50
CA VAL A 156 2.35 19.99 -6.22
C VAL A 156 3.19 21.19 -5.83
N THR A 157 2.99 22.29 -6.53
CA THR A 157 3.55 23.60 -6.16
C THR A 157 2.39 24.53 -5.81
N TYR A 158 2.50 25.25 -4.69
CA TYR A 158 1.48 26.22 -4.28
C TYR A 158 1.97 27.65 -4.49
N PHE A 159 1.03 28.54 -4.78
CA PHE A 159 1.25 29.96 -5.01
C PHE A 159 0.16 30.75 -4.28
N ASN A 160 0.52 31.90 -3.71
CA ASN A 160 -0.44 32.73 -2.97
C ASN A 160 -1.07 33.81 -3.85
N ASP A 161 -0.40 34.19 -4.94
CA ASP A 161 -0.85 35.23 -5.87
C ASP A 161 -1.01 34.66 -7.30
N TYR A 162 -1.95 35.23 -8.05
CA TYR A 162 -2.12 34.98 -9.47
C TYR A 162 -0.84 35.32 -10.27
N ALA A 163 -0.16 36.43 -9.93
CA ALA A 163 1.06 36.85 -10.63
C ALA A 163 2.21 35.83 -10.47
N GLU A 164 2.32 35.20 -9.31
CA GLU A 164 3.34 34.17 -9.04
C GLU A 164 3.12 32.93 -9.91
N ILE A 165 1.87 32.45 -9.98
CA ILE A 165 1.56 31.28 -10.82
C ILE A 165 1.65 31.62 -12.31
N GLU A 166 1.24 32.81 -12.75
CA GLU A 166 1.39 33.25 -14.15
C GLU A 166 2.87 33.29 -14.56
N SER A 167 3.74 33.82 -13.70
CA SER A 167 5.20 33.81 -13.91
C SER A 167 5.76 32.39 -13.96
N PHE A 168 5.34 31.52 -13.03
CA PHE A 168 5.76 30.12 -13.02
C PHE A 168 5.35 29.37 -14.29
N LEU A 169 4.10 29.52 -14.74
CA LEU A 169 3.60 28.88 -15.95
C LEU A 169 4.39 29.35 -17.17
N LYS A 170 4.64 30.66 -17.29
CA LYS A 170 5.42 31.25 -18.39
C LYS A 170 6.86 30.74 -18.41
N ASN A 171 7.51 30.65 -17.24
CA ASN A 171 8.87 30.12 -17.12
C ASN A 171 8.97 28.62 -17.48
N ASN A 172 7.85 27.88 -17.41
CA ASN A 172 7.76 26.47 -17.79
C ASN A 172 7.14 26.26 -19.18
N GLU A 173 7.06 27.32 -20.00
CA GLU A 173 6.51 27.29 -21.36
C GLU A 173 5.03 26.83 -21.43
N ILE A 174 4.26 27.12 -20.37
CA ILE A 174 2.83 26.83 -20.30
C ILE A 174 2.05 28.11 -20.54
N ASP A 175 1.27 28.14 -21.62
CA ASP A 175 0.36 29.24 -21.92
C ASP A 175 -0.90 29.16 -21.04
N SER A 176 -1.05 30.10 -20.12
CA SER A 176 -2.20 30.20 -19.21
C SER A 176 -3.55 30.35 -19.93
N SER A 177 -3.55 30.86 -21.17
CA SER A 177 -4.79 30.99 -21.97
C SER A 177 -5.33 29.63 -22.42
N GLN A 178 -4.44 28.64 -22.57
CA GLN A 178 -4.77 27.27 -22.97
C GLN A 178 -5.26 26.42 -21.80
N CYS A 179 -4.99 26.83 -20.56
CA CYS A 179 -5.51 26.21 -19.36
C CYS A 179 -7.02 26.43 -19.26
N LYS A 180 -7.81 25.37 -19.42
CA LYS A 180 -9.27 25.42 -19.40
C LYS A 180 -9.86 24.41 -18.43
N ASN A 181 -10.95 24.78 -17.76
CA ASN A 181 -11.73 23.83 -16.99
C ASN A 181 -12.72 23.05 -17.89
N GLN A 182 -13.44 22.08 -17.33
CA GLN A 182 -14.41 21.28 -18.10
C GLN A 182 -15.58 22.10 -18.68
N GLN A 183 -15.82 23.30 -18.13
CA GLN A 183 -16.83 24.25 -18.61
C GLN A 183 -16.30 25.17 -19.71
N GLY A 184 -15.03 25.03 -20.11
CA GLY A 184 -14.38 25.86 -21.13
C GLY A 184 -13.92 27.23 -20.63
N ALA A 185 -14.04 27.53 -19.34
CA ALA A 185 -13.53 28.77 -18.76
C ALA A 185 -11.99 28.75 -18.75
N SER A 186 -11.37 29.81 -19.27
CA SER A 186 -9.92 29.96 -19.29
C SER A 186 -9.40 30.42 -17.93
N PHE A 187 -8.26 29.87 -17.50
CA PHE A 187 -7.55 30.33 -16.31
C PHE A 187 -7.18 31.82 -16.39
N TYR A 188 -6.93 32.33 -17.59
CA TYR A 188 -6.66 33.75 -17.82
C TYR A 188 -7.81 34.67 -17.35
N SER A 189 -9.05 34.17 -17.36
CA SER A 189 -10.22 34.95 -16.91
C SER A 189 -10.23 35.27 -15.42
N LEU A 190 -9.41 34.58 -14.61
CA LEU A 190 -9.29 34.83 -13.17
C LEU A 190 -8.42 36.06 -12.84
N LYS A 191 -7.62 36.55 -13.79
CA LYS A 191 -6.77 37.74 -13.65
C LYS A 191 -7.54 39.00 -13.22
N ASN A 192 -8.81 39.10 -13.60
CA ASN A 192 -9.64 40.26 -13.31
C ASN A 192 -10.53 40.08 -12.05
N LYS A 193 -10.38 38.96 -11.32
CA LYS A 193 -11.20 38.61 -10.15
C LYS A 193 -10.41 38.58 -8.84
N HIS A 194 -9.09 38.61 -8.91
CA HIS A 194 -8.13 38.67 -7.81
C HIS A 194 -7.18 39.83 -8.05
#